data_AF-A0A1S4BKZ5-F1
#
_entry.id   AF-A0A1S4BKZ5-F1
#
_cell.length_a   1.000
_cell.length_b   1.000
_cell.length_c   1.000
_cell.angle_alpha   90.00
_cell.angle_beta   90.00
_cell.angle_gamma   90.00
#
_symmetry.space_group_name_H-M   'P 1'
#
loop_
_entity.id
_entity.type
_entity.pdbx_description
1 polymer ?
#
loop_
_entity_poly.entity_id
_entity_poly.type
_entity_poly.pdbx_seq_one_letter_code
_entity_poly.pdbx_strand_id
1 'polypeptide(L)'
;MKKSLYTNIPPSYVEFMENLVVEKLGLEYVQEKELHYLTDEEIKGIKDLVGSAILDPDVKGGLRWPFGKDYDVIRVDHTIAKSYRNQPIRFKLRHADRFDFTFSTGQVAREIFLKMPGIISQLRQKKTWCLKC
;
A
#
# COMPACT_ATOMS: atom_id res chain seq x y z
N MET A 1 13.75 -5.85 -7.14
CA MET A 1 13.02 -5.06 -8.15
C MET A 1 11.52 -5.12 -7.81
N LYS A 2 10.96 -4.05 -7.25
CA LYS A 2 9.50 -3.88 -7.10
C LYS A 2 9.08 -3.12 -8.37
N LYS A 3 8.27 -3.72 -9.24
CA LYS A 3 7.59 -2.98 -10.31
C LYS A 3 6.13 -2.86 -9.90
N SER A 4 5.70 -1.64 -9.55
CA SER A 4 4.29 -1.27 -9.62
C SER A 4 4.00 -0.98 -11.09
N LEU A 5 2.92 -1.54 -11.63
CA LEU A 5 2.49 -1.24 -12.99
C LEU A 5 1.05 -0.72 -12.90
N TYR A 6 0.85 0.46 -13.49
CA TYR A 6 -0.41 1.19 -13.67
C TYR A 6 -1.11 1.68 -12.40
N THR A 7 -1.19 3.00 -12.25
CA THR A 7 -2.17 3.71 -11.43
C THR A 7 -3.42 3.96 -12.28
N ASN A 8 -4.60 3.91 -11.68
CA ASN A 8 -5.92 4.14 -12.32
C ASN A 8 -6.47 2.97 -13.15
N ILE A 9 -6.16 1.73 -12.77
CA ILE A 9 -6.72 0.52 -13.40
C ILE A 9 -8.25 0.47 -13.15
N PRO A 10 -9.10 0.22 -14.16
CA PRO A 10 -10.54 0.08 -13.96
C PRO A 10 -10.90 -1.04 -12.96
N PRO A 11 -11.99 -0.88 -12.18
CA PRO A 11 -12.44 -1.89 -11.22
C PRO A 11 -12.57 -3.30 -11.82
N SER A 12 -13.23 -3.39 -12.97
CA SER A 12 -13.48 -4.64 -13.70
C SER A 12 -12.19 -5.33 -14.13
N TYR A 13 -11.17 -4.56 -14.52
CA TYR A 13 -9.88 -5.12 -14.91
C TYR A 13 -9.12 -5.66 -13.71
N VAL A 14 -9.19 -5.01 -12.54
CA VAL A 14 -8.57 -5.53 -11.31
C VAL A 14 -9.19 -6.86 -10.91
N GLU A 15 -10.52 -6.96 -10.95
CA GLU A 15 -11.25 -8.19 -10.61
C GLU A 15 -10.95 -9.32 -11.61
N PHE A 16 -10.94 -9.02 -12.91
CA PHE A 16 -10.54 -9.96 -13.94
C PHE A 16 -9.11 -10.48 -13.71
N MET A 17 -8.17 -9.56 -13.45
CA MET A 17 -6.76 -9.91 -13.18
C MET A 17 -6.61 -10.69 -11.88
N GLU A 18 -7.38 -10.38 -10.84
CA GLU A 18 -7.41 -11.14 -9.59
C GLU A 18 -7.76 -12.61 -9.86
N ASN A 19 -8.93 -12.84 -10.48
CA ASN A 19 -9.43 -14.19 -10.76
C ASN A 19 -8.45 -14.98 -11.64
N LEU A 20 -8.00 -14.36 -12.74
CA LEU A 20 -7.10 -15.00 -13.69
C LEU A 20 -5.74 -15.35 -13.09
N VAL A 21 -5.12 -14.42 -12.36
CA VAL A 21 -3.75 -14.58 -11.85
C VAL A 21 -3.72 -15.52 -10.64
N VAL A 22 -4.69 -15.40 -9.74
CA VAL A 22 -4.77 -16.25 -8.54
C VAL A 22 -4.91 -17.72 -8.92
N GLU A 23 -5.83 -18.04 -9.83
CA GLU A 23 -6.03 -19.41 -10.32
C GLU A 23 -4.82 -19.94 -11.09
N LYS A 24 -4.37 -19.21 -12.14
CA LYS A 24 -3.29 -19.70 -13.02
C LYS A 24 -1.96 -19.89 -12.32
N LEU A 25 -1.66 -19.08 -11.31
CA LEU A 25 -0.38 -19.15 -10.61
C LEU A 25 -0.46 -19.93 -9.29
N GLY A 26 -1.62 -20.53 -8.98
CA GLY A 26 -1.83 -21.28 -7.74
C GLY A 26 -1.46 -20.44 -6.52
N LEU A 27 -1.97 -19.20 -6.45
CA LEU A 27 -1.67 -18.30 -5.34
C LEU A 27 -2.69 -18.48 -4.22
N GLU A 28 -2.21 -18.44 -2.99
CA GLU A 28 -3.06 -18.52 -1.80
C GLU A 28 -3.26 -17.12 -1.22
N TYR A 29 -4.46 -16.84 -0.73
CA TYR A 29 -4.74 -15.60 0.00
C TYR A 29 -3.93 -15.57 1.30
N VAL A 30 -3.26 -14.45 1.55
CA VAL A 30 -2.51 -14.19 2.76
C VAL A 30 -3.09 -12.95 3.41
N GLN A 31 -3.69 -13.14 4.59
CA GLN A 31 -4.03 -12.01 5.44
C GLN A 31 -2.75 -11.43 6.03
N GLU A 32 -2.25 -10.36 5.41
CA GLU A 32 -1.13 -9.59 5.97
C GLU A 32 -1.66 -8.74 7.14
N LYS A 33 -1.39 -9.18 8.37
CA LYS A 33 -1.37 -8.27 9.53
C LYS A 33 0.02 -7.68 9.62
N GLU A 34 0.19 -6.42 9.21
CA GLU A 34 1.34 -5.62 9.64
C GLU A 34 1.08 -5.25 11.11
N LEU A 35 1.52 -6.13 12.02
CA LEU A 35 1.49 -5.85 13.44
C LEU A 35 2.66 -4.91 13.75
N HIS A 36 2.39 -3.61 13.73
CA HIS A 36 3.28 -2.66 14.37
C HIS A 36 3.07 -2.79 15.87
N TYR A 37 4.13 -3.15 16.61
CA TYR A 37 4.14 -3.05 18.06
C TYR A 37 4.24 -1.57 18.40
N LEU A 38 3.09 -0.91 18.42
CA LEU A 38 2.97 0.46 18.91
C LEU A 38 2.90 0.41 20.43
N THR A 39 3.59 1.34 21.09
CA THR A 39 3.42 1.53 22.54
C THR A 39 2.05 2.15 22.83
N ASP A 40 1.60 2.05 24.08
CA ASP A 40 0.34 2.67 24.50
C ASP A 40 0.37 4.20 24.30
N GLU A 41 1.54 4.83 24.49
CA GLU A 41 1.76 6.25 24.22
C GLU A 41 1.62 6.59 22.74
N GLU A 42 2.16 5.77 21.84
CA GLU A 42 2.02 5.96 20.39
C GLU A 42 0.57 5.79 19.95
N ILE A 43 -0.12 4.76 20.46
CA ILE A 43 -1.55 4.55 20.19
C ILE A 43 -2.37 5.74 20.68
N LYS A 44 -2.07 6.24 21.89
CA LYS A 44 -2.71 7.43 22.43
C LYS A 44 -2.43 8.66 21.56
N GLY A 45 -1.19 8.88 21.15
CA GLY A 45 -0.81 9.98 20.26
C GLY A 45 -1.55 9.95 18.93
N ILE A 46 -1.70 8.77 18.31
CA ILE A 46 -2.48 8.60 17.08
C ILE A 46 -3.96 8.89 17.32
N LYS A 47 -4.54 8.40 18.42
CA LYS A 47 -5.94 8.69 18.78
C LYS A 47 -6.17 10.18 19.03
N ASP A 48 -5.26 10.85 19.73
CA ASP A 48 -5.32 12.28 20.01
C ASP A 48 -5.18 13.09 18.71
N LEU A 49 -4.28 12.69 17.80
CA LEU A 49 -4.14 13.28 16.47
C LEU A 49 -5.43 13.14 15.65
N VAL A 50 -5.98 11.93 15.53
CA VAL A 50 -7.21 11.68 14.77
C VAL A 50 -8.40 12.40 15.40
N GLY A 51 -8.51 12.39 16.74
CA GLY A 51 -9.58 13.07 17.47
C GLY A 51 -9.53 14.60 17.41
N SER A 52 -8.37 15.17 17.05
CA SER A 52 -8.22 16.62 16.84
C SER A 52 -8.64 17.09 15.45
N ALA A 53 -8.93 16.17 14.52
CA ALA A 53 -9.38 16.51 13.18
C ALA A 53 -10.79 17.15 13.24
N ILE A 54 -10.97 18.21 12.45
CA ILE A 54 -12.23 18.95 12.31
C ILE A 54 -12.81 18.57 10.95
N LEU A 55 -14.07 18.15 10.92
CA LEU A 55 -14.80 17.99 9.67
C LEU A 55 -15.03 19.36 9.05
N ASP A 56 -14.54 19.54 7.83
CA ASP A 56 -14.56 20.82 7.14
C ASP A 56 -14.88 20.56 5.65
N PRO A 57 -16.14 20.78 5.20
CA PRO A 57 -16.54 20.49 3.84
C PRO A 57 -15.93 21.46 2.81
N ASP A 58 -15.40 22.60 3.27
CA ASP A 58 -14.84 23.64 2.41
C ASP A 58 -13.37 23.37 2.09
N VAL A 59 -12.70 22.48 2.84
CA VAL A 59 -11.38 21.98 2.50
C VAL A 59 -11.46 20.67 1.74
N LYS A 60 -10.61 20.54 0.73
CA LYS A 60 -10.45 19.29 0.01
C LYS A 60 -10.00 18.19 0.98
N GLY A 61 -10.57 16.99 0.86
CA GLY A 61 -10.36 15.89 1.80
C GLY A 61 -11.30 15.92 3.03
N GLY A 62 -12.10 16.97 3.22
CA GLY A 62 -13.16 17.02 4.23
C GLY A 62 -12.68 17.14 5.67
N LEU A 63 -11.37 17.28 5.89
CA LEU A 63 -10.73 17.28 7.21
C LEU A 63 -9.72 18.42 7.29
N ARG A 64 -9.74 19.13 8.42
CA ARG A 64 -8.79 20.18 8.77
C ARG A 64 -8.25 19.94 10.17
N TRP A 65 -6.96 20.19 10.39
CA TRP A 65 -6.36 20.17 11.73
C TRP A 65 -6.19 21.61 12.26
N PRO A 66 -6.38 21.84 13.57
CA PRO A 66 -6.21 23.16 14.16
C PRO A 66 -4.73 23.56 14.15
N PHE A 67 -4.47 24.83 13.78
CA PHE A 67 -3.14 25.44 13.86
C PHE A 67 -2.66 25.54 15.31
N GLY A 68 -1.34 25.47 15.53
CA GLY A 68 -0.72 25.61 16.85
C GLY A 68 -0.51 24.29 17.60
N LYS A 69 -0.47 23.16 16.88
CA LYS A 69 0.09 21.89 17.37
C LYS A 69 1.54 21.76 16.96
N ASP A 70 2.28 20.88 17.62
CA ASP A 70 3.68 20.59 17.30
C ASP A 70 3.84 19.70 16.04
N TYR A 71 2.79 19.59 15.22
CA TYR A 71 2.74 18.73 14.04
C TYR A 71 1.88 19.34 12.93
N ASP A 72 2.21 19.00 11.69
CA ASP A 72 1.43 19.29 10.49
C ASP A 72 1.03 17.98 9.79
N VAL A 73 -0.24 17.89 9.38
CA VAL A 73 -0.74 16.75 8.58
C VAL A 73 -0.56 17.05 7.10
N ILE A 74 0.40 16.36 6.48
CA ILE A 74 0.77 16.58 5.07
C ILE A 74 -0.07 15.73 4.12
N ARG A 75 -0.42 14.50 4.52
CA ARG A 75 -1.15 13.53 3.68
C ARG A 75 -1.95 12.56 4.54
N VAL A 76 -3.13 12.17 4.04
CA VAL A 76 -3.91 11.05 4.57
C VAL A 76 -4.15 10.02 3.46
N ASP A 77 -3.81 8.76 3.73
CA ASP A 77 -3.98 7.66 2.79
C ASP A 77 -4.89 6.57 3.41
N HIS A 78 -6.01 6.26 2.77
CA HIS A 78 -6.81 5.08 3.05
C HIS A 78 -6.50 4.00 2.02
N THR A 79 -5.84 2.91 2.45
CA THR A 79 -5.45 1.82 1.54
C THR A 79 -6.05 0.48 1.97
N ILE A 80 -6.86 -0.11 1.10
CA ILE A 80 -7.33 -1.49 1.24
C ILE A 80 -6.44 -2.36 0.35
N ALA A 81 -5.91 -3.46 0.90
CA ALA A 81 -5.06 -4.35 0.13
C ALA A 81 -5.40 -5.83 0.35
N LYS A 82 -5.35 -6.59 -0.75
CA LYS A 82 -5.39 -8.05 -0.73
C LYS A 82 -4.04 -8.59 -1.18
N SER A 83 -3.50 -9.54 -0.43
CA SER A 83 -2.20 -10.14 -0.70
C SER A 83 -2.36 -11.61 -0.98
N TYR A 84 -1.68 -12.08 -2.02
CA TYR A 84 -1.66 -13.46 -2.47
C TYR A 84 -0.22 -13.92 -2.65
N ARG A 85 0.08 -15.17 -2.31
CA ARG A 85 1.45 -15.68 -2.34
C ARG A 85 1.51 -17.15 -2.71
N ASN A 86 2.60 -17.52 -3.37
CA ASN A 86 3.12 -18.89 -3.41
C ASN A 86 4.63 -18.84 -3.13
N GLN A 87 5.35 -19.95 -3.36
CA GLN A 87 6.79 -20.02 -3.09
C GLN A 87 7.60 -18.93 -3.84
N PRO A 88 7.49 -18.78 -5.18
CA PRO A 88 8.30 -17.80 -5.91
C PRO A 88 7.71 -16.39 -6.05
N ILE A 89 6.40 -16.21 -5.88
CA ILE A 89 5.66 -14.99 -6.28
C ILE A 89 4.85 -14.43 -5.11
N ARG A 90 4.78 -13.10 -5.03
CA ARG A 90 3.81 -12.36 -4.23
C ARG A 90 3.05 -11.40 -5.13
N PHE A 91 1.73 -11.49 -5.09
CA PHE A 91 0.81 -10.65 -5.84
C PHE A 91 -0.01 -9.83 -4.83
N LYS A 92 -0.09 -8.52 -5.01
CA LYS A 92 -0.84 -7.64 -4.10
C LYS A 92 -1.68 -6.67 -4.90
N LEU A 93 -2.96 -6.64 -4.59
CA LEU A 93 -3.93 -5.69 -5.12
C LEU A 93 -4.12 -4.60 -4.07
N ARG A 94 -4.11 -3.34 -4.49
CA ARG A 94 -4.37 -2.20 -3.60
C ARG A 94 -5.41 -1.26 -4.19
N HIS A 95 -6.31 -0.78 -3.36
CA HIS A 95 -7.13 0.38 -3.61
C HIS A 95 -6.68 1.46 -2.62
N ALA A 96 -6.08 2.52 -3.13
CA ALA A 96 -5.56 3.62 -2.34
C ALA A 96 -6.34 4.88 -2.67
N ASP A 97 -7.01 5.43 -1.67
CA ASP A 97 -7.55 6.78 -1.68
C ASP A 97 -6.59 7.67 -0.89
N ARG A 98 -6.02 8.66 -1.57
CA ARG A 98 -4.92 9.47 -1.07
C ARG A 98 -5.30 10.93 -1.16
N PHE A 99 -5.09 11.67 -0.09
CA PHE A 99 -5.29 13.11 -0.08
C PHE A 99 -4.04 13.84 0.40
N ASP A 100 -3.46 14.67 -0.48
CA ASP A 100 -2.29 15.49 -0.19
C ASP A 100 -2.72 16.92 0.14
N PHE A 101 -2.47 17.36 1.37
CA PHE A 101 -2.83 18.68 1.87
C PHE A 101 -1.88 19.78 1.35
N THR A 102 -0.66 19.42 0.95
CA THR A 102 0.34 20.39 0.45
C THR A 102 -0.10 20.98 -0.88
N PHE A 103 -0.58 20.11 -1.76
CA PHE A 103 -1.02 20.48 -3.10
C PHE A 103 -2.54 20.56 -3.22
N SER A 104 -3.26 20.18 -2.16
CA SER A 104 -4.72 20.07 -2.14
C SER A 104 -5.19 19.18 -3.32
N THR A 105 -4.61 17.99 -3.43
CA THR A 105 -4.90 17.05 -4.52
C THR A 105 -5.28 15.68 -3.96
N GLY A 106 -6.42 15.17 -4.41
CA GLY A 106 -6.85 13.79 -4.16
C GLY A 106 -6.44 12.87 -5.30
N GLN A 107 -6.05 11.65 -4.97
CA GLN A 107 -5.78 10.58 -5.93
C GLN A 107 -6.42 9.28 -5.45
N VAL A 108 -7.34 8.76 -6.24
CA VAL A 108 -7.84 7.39 -6.06
C VAL A 108 -7.15 6.50 -7.08
N ALA A 109 -6.32 5.58 -6.60
CA ALA A 109 -5.58 4.65 -7.43
C ALA A 109 -5.97 3.19 -7.12
N ARG A 110 -6.17 2.41 -8.17
CA ARG A 110 -6.13 0.95 -8.11
C ARG A 110 -4.80 0.49 -8.66
N GLU A 111 -4.09 -0.30 -7.87
CA GLU A 111 -2.69 -0.65 -8.13
C GLU A 111 -2.51 -2.17 -8.03
N ILE A 112 -1.73 -2.72 -8.96
CA ILE A 112 -1.34 -4.12 -8.97
C ILE A 112 0.16 -4.22 -8.75
N PHE A 113 0.56 -5.03 -7.76
CA PHE A 113 1.95 -5.29 -7.44
C PHE A 113 2.27 -6.76 -7.67
N LEU A 114 3.27 -7.00 -8.52
CA LEU A 114 3.86 -8.32 -8.69
C LEU A 114 5.31 -8.28 -8.19
N LYS A 115 5.61 -9.11 -7.20
CA LYS A 115 6.97 -9.35 -6.70
C LYS A 115 7.33 -10.80 -6.98
N MET A 116 8.52 -11.02 -7.54
CA MET A 116 9.03 -12.36 -7.86
C MET A 116 10.31 -12.65 -7.05
N PRO A 117 10.22 -12.73 -5.70
CA PRO A 117 11.40 -12.92 -4.86
C PRO A 117 12.18 -14.20 -5.18
N GLY A 118 11.50 -15.29 -5.59
CA GLY A 118 12.17 -16.54 -5.97
C GLY A 118 13.04 -16.43 -7.22
N ILE A 119 12.61 -15.65 -8.22
CA ILE A 119 13.42 -15.39 -9.42
C ILE A 119 14.61 -14.51 -9.06
N ILE A 120 14.39 -13.49 -8.22
CA ILE A 120 15.46 -12.60 -7.77
C ILE A 120 16.54 -13.36 -6.99
N SER A 121 16.16 -14.32 -6.13
CA SER A 121 17.13 -15.12 -5.38
C SER A 121 17.97 -16.02 -6.30
N GLN A 122 17.35 -16.70 -7.27
CA GLN A 122 18.06 -17.53 -8.25
C GLN A 122 19.04 -16.72 -9.12
N LEU A 123 18.62 -15.54 -9.60
CA LEU A 123 19.49 -14.65 -10.38
C LEU A 123 20.70 -14.16 -9.56
N ARG A 124 20.49 -13.88 -8.27
CA ARG A 124 21.58 -13.50 -7.38
C ARG A 124 22.58 -14.64 -7.18
N GLN A 125 22.10 -15.86 -6.95
CA GLN A 125 22.96 -17.03 -6.83
C GLN A 125 23.83 -17.24 -8.07
N LYS A 126 23.24 -17.18 -9.28
CA LYS A 126 24.01 -17.31 -10.53
C LYS A 126 25.10 -16.24 -10.67
N LYS A 127 24.81 -14.98 -10.30
CA LYS A 127 25.81 -13.91 -10.31
C LYS A 127 26.97 -14.17 -9.34
N THR A 128 26.69 -14.67 -8.14
CA THR A 128 27.76 -15.05 -7.19
C THR A 128 28.61 -16.21 -7.69
N TRP A 129 28.02 -17.15 -8.44
CA TRP A 129 28.78 -18.21 -9.09
C TRP A 129 29.72 -17.68 -10.17
N CYS A 130 29.25 -16.79 -11.06
CA CYS A 130 30.10 -16.21 -12.11
C CYS A 130 31.25 -15.31 -11.59
N LEU A 131 31.17 -14.80 -10.35
CA LEU A 131 32.23 -13.96 -9.75
C LEU A 131 33.27 -14.78 -8.94
N LYS A 132 33.04 -16.09 -8.78
CA LYS A 132 33.96 -17.02 -8.10
C LYS A 132 34.72 -17.93 -9.07
N CYS A 133 34.54 -17.73 -10.38
CA CYS A 133 35.25 -18.43 -11.45
C CYS A 133 36.24 -17.49 -12.12
#